data_AF-A0AAW6JSI6-F1
#
_entry.id   AF-A0AAW6JSI6-F1
#
_cell.length_a   1.000
_cell.length_b   1.000
_cell.length_c   1.000
_cell.angle_alpha   90.00
_cell.angle_beta   90.00
_cell.angle_gamma   90.00
#
_symmetry.space_group_name_H-M   'P 1'
#
loop_
_entity.id
_entity.type
_entity.pdbx_description
1 polymer ?
#
loop_
_entity_poly.entity_id
_entity_poly.type
_entity_poly.pdbx_seq_one_letter_code
_entity_poly.pdbx_strand_id
1 'polypeptide(L)' 'MFIILATFDFAKPFSEGMALVNVAGKWGYIRKP' A
#
# COMPACT_ATOMS: atom_id res chain seq x y z
N MET A 1 -8.07 -21.65 7.95
CA MET A 1 -6.94 -20.93 7.33
C MET A 1 -7.41 -19.54 6.99
N PHE A 2 -6.85 -18.49 7.60
CA PHE A 2 -7.26 -17.12 7.33
C PHE A 2 -6.46 -16.59 6.14
N ILE A 3 -7.16 -16.21 5.07
CA ILE A 3 -6.57 -15.53 3.92
C ILE A 3 -6.91 -14.06 4.10
N ILE A 4 -5.91 -13.25 4.41
CA ILE A 4 -6.06 -11.79 4.45
C ILE A 4 -5.82 -11.31 3.02
N LEU A 5 -6.85 -10.73 2.41
CA LEU A 5 -6.72 -10.09 1.10
C LEU A 5 -5.76 -8.91 1.23
N ALA A 6 -4.68 -8.93 0.45
CA ALA A 6 -3.82 -7.77 0.30
C ALA A 6 -4.66 -6.65 -0.31
N THR A 7 -4.87 -5.57 0.46
CA THR A 7 -5.63 -4.39 0.03
C THR A 7 -4.91 -3.57 -1.04
N PHE A 8 -3.62 -3.86 -1.27
CA PHE A 8 -2.78 -3.23 -2.27
C PHE A 8 -2.14 -4.30 -3.14
N ASP A 9 -2.09 -4.08 -4.45
CA ASP A 9 -1.35 -4.95 -5.37
C ASP A 9 0.16 -4.80 -5.15
N PHE A 10 0.58 -3.61 -4.73
CA PHE A 10 1.96 -3.30 -4.38
C PHE A 10 2.02 -2.19 -3.34
N ALA A 11 2.97 -2.29 -2.41
CA ALA A 11 3.28 -1.24 -1.45
C ALA A 11 4.80 -1.19 -1.20
N LYS A 12 5.37 0.02 -1.23
CA LYS A 12 6.73 0.25 -0.71
C LYS A 12 6.68 0.46 0.81
N PRO A 13 7.78 0.15 1.53
CA PRO A 13 7.95 0.58 2.90
C PRO A 13 7.75 2.09 3.04
N PHE A 14 7.24 2.52 4.19
CA PHE A 14 7.12 3.94 4.49
C PHE A 14 8.51 4.60 4.57
N SER A 15 8.65 5.75 3.93
CA SER A 15 9.77 6.67 4.07
C SER A 15 9.20 8.08 4.32
N GLU A 16 9.74 8.81 5.28
CA GLU A 16 9.28 10.17 5.63
C GLU A 16 7.76 10.29 5.92
N GLY A 17 7.17 9.22 6.46
CA GLY A 17 5.75 9.18 6.81
C GLY A 17 4.82 8.92 5.62
N MET A 18 5.35 8.66 4.41
CA MET A 18 4.55 8.29 3.23
C MET A 18 4.98 6.94 2.66
N ALA A 19 4.06 6.24 2.00
CA ALA A 19 4.34 5.02 1.25
C ALA A 19 3.71 5.11 -0.14
N LEU A 20 4.45 4.69 -1.16
CA LEU A 20 3.92 4.51 -2.51
C LEU A 20 3.16 3.19 -2.57
N VAL A 21 1.91 3.24 -3.01
CA VAL A 21 1.04 2.07 -3.18
C VAL A 21 0.48 2.01 -4.59
N ASN A 22 0.17 0.79 -5.03
CA ASN A 22 -0.59 0.52 -6.24
C ASN A 22 -1.90 -0.21 -5.87
N VAL A 23 -3.00 0.26 -6.44
CA VAL A 23 -4.32 -0.37 -6.31
C VAL A 23 -4.96 -0.42 -7.70
N ALA A 24 -5.23 -1.63 -8.19
CA ALA A 24 -5.81 -1.89 -9.50
C ALA A 24 -5.07 -1.15 -10.64
N GLY A 25 -3.72 -1.13 -10.58
CA GLY A 25 -2.88 -0.43 -11.55
C GLY A 25 -2.76 1.08 -11.34
N LYS A 26 -3.49 1.67 -10.38
CA LYS A 26 -3.40 3.09 -10.04
C LYS A 26 -2.38 3.33 -8.92
N TRP A 27 -1.48 4.26 -9.15
CA TRP A 27 -0.45 4.65 -8.18
C TRP A 27 -0.89 5.82 -7.31
N GLY A 28 -0.55 5.76 -6.02
CA GLY A 28 -0.84 6.82 -5.07
C GLY A 28 0.07 6.78 -3.85
N TYR A 29 0.03 7.82 -3.03
CA TYR A 29 0.75 7.88 -1.76
C TYR A 29 -0.23 7.82 -0.60
N ILE A 30 0.08 6.98 0.38
CA ILE A 30 -0.61 6.95 1.67
C ILE A 30 0.31 7.50 2.76
N ARG A 31 -0.28 8.09 3.80
CA ARG A 31 0.44 8.54 5.00
C ARG A 31 0.29 7.52 6.12
N LYS A 32 1.25 7.48 7.05
CA LYS A 32 1.07 6.76 8.32
C LYS A 32 -0.10 7.40 9.09
N PRO A 33 -0.94 6.59 9.76
CA PRO A 33 -1.93 7.12 10.71
C PRO A 33 -1.25 7.90 11.84
#